data_AF-A0A965QH82-F1
#
_entry.id   AF-A0A965QH82-F1
#
_cell.length_a   1.000
_cell.length_b   1.000
_cell.length_c   1.000
_cell.angle_alpha   90.00
_cell.angle_beta   90.00
_cell.angle_gamma   90.00
#
_symmetry.space_group_name_H-M   'P 1'
#
loop_
_entity.id
_entity.type
_entity.pdbx_description
1 polymer ?
#
loop_
_entity_poly.entity_id
_entity_poly.type
_entity_poly.pdbx_seq_one_letter_code
_entity_poly.pdbx_strand_id
1 'polypeptide(L)'
;MLFAEDKGLVATNSIVQIVEKWNDLKNDAFDTPKPLYELIALFFSNLFIGKKDQKGGVLIPEFGGEIFAPDEVLDTLLVDDEVLQDDLLKLSKYDFNTDVDVNILGHIFEHSLSEIEEVEASLKGEAADKTKGKRKKDGVFYTPKYITKYIVENTVGKLCSEKKTELKLDVDIAIFEHQKADGKLNAKGIALFETLSQYKDWLLTLKILDPACGSGAFLNQAVNFLVLEHKFADDIIAEL
;
A
#
# COMPACT_ATOMS: atom_id res chain seq x y z
N MET A 1 9.97 -1.83 -0.11
CA MET A 1 10.82 -2.71 -0.94
C MET A 1 10.65 -4.17 -0.54
N LEU A 2 10.94 -4.55 0.71
CA LEU A 2 10.76 -5.94 1.21
C LEU A 2 9.34 -6.50 0.94
N PHE A 3 8.30 -5.71 1.24
CA PHE A 3 6.93 -6.05 0.83
C PHE A 3 6.75 -6.25 -0.69
N ALA A 4 7.44 -5.46 -1.52
CA ALA A 4 7.31 -5.52 -2.97
C ALA A 4 7.96 -6.79 -3.56
N GLU A 5 9.07 -7.26 -2.99
CA GLU A 5 9.70 -8.52 -3.43
C GLU A 5 8.87 -9.75 -3.02
N ASP A 6 8.26 -9.73 -1.83
CA ASP A 6 7.38 -10.82 -1.36
C ASP A 6 6.04 -10.88 -2.09
N LYS A 7 5.54 -9.73 -2.56
CA LYS A 7 4.34 -9.64 -3.41
C LYS A 7 4.64 -9.88 -4.90
N GLY A 8 5.90 -10.10 -5.27
CA GLY A 8 6.31 -10.28 -6.67
C GLY A 8 6.14 -9.04 -7.55
N LEU A 9 6.08 -7.85 -6.95
CA LEU A 9 6.07 -6.58 -7.67
C LEU A 9 7.45 -6.27 -8.25
N VAL A 10 8.51 -6.67 -7.53
CA VAL A 10 9.91 -6.64 -7.98
C VAL A 10 10.50 -8.05 -7.93
N ALA A 11 11.73 -8.21 -8.42
CA ALA A 11 12.43 -9.49 -8.34
C ALA A 11 12.57 -9.96 -6.87
N THR A 12 12.33 -11.25 -6.64
CA THR A 12 12.42 -11.85 -5.30
C THR A 12 13.83 -11.73 -4.74
N ASN A 13 13.96 -11.46 -3.44
CA ASN A 13 15.23 -11.31 -2.73
C ASN A 13 16.14 -10.20 -3.34
N SER A 14 15.55 -9.12 -3.84
CA SER A 14 16.30 -7.98 -4.40
C SER A 14 17.24 -7.36 -3.38
N ILE A 15 16.83 -7.17 -2.11
CA ILE A 15 17.75 -6.64 -1.08
C ILE A 15 18.93 -7.59 -0.90
N VAL A 16 18.65 -8.88 -0.69
CA VAL A 16 19.69 -9.87 -0.41
C VAL A 16 20.71 -9.91 -1.56
N GLN A 17 20.23 -9.89 -2.81
CA GLN A 17 21.11 -9.84 -3.99
C GLN A 17 21.95 -8.56 -4.07
N ILE A 18 21.42 -7.40 -3.65
CA ILE A 18 22.19 -6.15 -3.61
C ILE A 18 23.31 -6.26 -2.57
N VAL A 19 22.99 -6.76 -1.37
CA VAL A 19 23.94 -6.94 -0.27
C VAL A 19 25.02 -7.96 -0.63
N GLU A 20 24.66 -9.08 -1.25
CA GLU A 20 25.61 -10.10 -1.72
C GLU A 20 26.57 -9.52 -2.76
N LYS A 21 26.05 -8.84 -3.79
CA LYS A 21 26.89 -8.18 -4.81
C LYS A 21 27.83 -7.13 -4.22
N TRP A 22 27.36 -6.37 -3.23
CA TRP A 22 28.18 -5.37 -2.54
C TRP A 22 29.33 -6.03 -1.76
N ASN A 23 29.06 -7.15 -1.06
CA ASN A 23 30.08 -7.92 -0.35
C ASN A 23 31.11 -8.55 -1.30
N ASP A 24 30.67 -9.07 -2.44
CA ASP A 24 31.56 -9.62 -3.46
C ASP A 24 32.53 -8.56 -3.98
N LEU A 25 32.03 -7.35 -4.25
CA LEU A 25 32.84 -6.22 -4.70
C LEU A 25 33.84 -5.74 -3.63
N LYS A 26 33.54 -5.88 -2.33
CA LYS A 26 34.47 -5.52 -1.24
C LYS A 26 35.77 -6.31 -1.28
N ASN A 27 35.74 -7.50 -1.87
CA ASN A 27 36.89 -8.38 -2.03
C ASN A 27 37.48 -8.36 -3.44
N ASP A 28 36.98 -7.49 -4.33
CA ASP A 28 37.49 -7.35 -5.69
C ASP A 28 38.86 -6.64 -5.68
N ALA A 29 39.80 -7.15 -6.46
CA ALA A 29 41.16 -6.60 -6.50
C ALA A 29 41.29 -5.34 -7.36
N PHE A 30 40.27 -5.02 -8.15
CA PHE A 30 40.26 -3.95 -9.15
C PHE A 30 39.17 -2.91 -8.93
N ASP A 31 38.21 -3.17 -8.04
CA ASP A 31 37.11 -2.26 -7.74
C ASP A 31 36.86 -2.15 -6.23
N THR A 32 36.48 -0.96 -5.77
CA THR A 32 36.04 -0.74 -4.39
C THR A 32 34.55 -0.45 -4.44
N PRO A 33 33.73 -1.16 -3.65
CA PRO A 33 32.30 -0.95 -3.70
C PRO A 33 31.97 0.48 -3.28
N LYS A 34 31.02 1.07 -3.98
CA LYS A 34 30.31 2.26 -3.49
C LYS A 34 29.67 1.95 -2.13
N PRO A 35 29.38 2.97 -1.29
CA PRO A 35 28.58 2.77 -0.08
C PRO A 35 27.31 1.98 -0.38
N LEU A 36 26.93 1.06 0.50
CA LEU A 36 25.77 0.18 0.30
C LEU A 36 24.49 1.01 0.12
N TYR A 37 24.39 2.11 0.89
CA TYR A 37 23.28 3.04 0.77
C TYR A 37 23.13 3.64 -0.63
N GLU A 38 24.25 3.99 -1.29
CA GLU A 38 24.22 4.54 -2.66
C GLU A 38 23.68 3.50 -3.66
N LEU A 39 23.99 2.21 -3.47
CA LEU A 39 23.42 1.15 -4.30
C LEU A 39 21.91 0.99 -4.09
N ILE A 40 21.43 1.13 -2.85
CA ILE A 40 20.00 1.11 -2.52
C ILE A 40 19.28 2.33 -3.12
N ALA A 41 19.85 3.53 -2.97
CA ALA A 41 19.30 4.76 -3.56
C ALA A 41 19.26 4.67 -5.10
N LEU A 42 20.30 4.12 -5.73
CA LEU A 42 20.31 3.85 -7.17
C LEU A 42 19.20 2.84 -7.55
N PHE A 43 18.97 1.81 -6.74
CA PHE A 43 17.88 0.87 -6.98
C PHE A 43 16.51 1.56 -6.90
N PHE A 44 16.29 2.45 -5.92
CA PHE A 44 15.06 3.25 -5.81
C PHE A 44 14.86 4.20 -6.99
N SER A 45 15.93 4.88 -7.42
CA SER A 45 15.89 5.69 -8.64
C SER A 45 15.46 4.86 -9.86
N ASN A 46 15.97 3.64 -9.99
CA ASN A 46 15.56 2.73 -11.06
C ASN A 46 14.12 2.22 -10.91
N LEU A 47 13.57 2.13 -9.69
CA LEU A 47 12.14 1.85 -9.48
C LEU A 47 11.28 3.03 -9.91
N PHE A 48 11.76 4.26 -9.77
CA PHE A 48 11.05 5.46 -10.21
C PHE A 48 10.97 5.55 -11.74
N ILE A 49 12.11 5.47 -12.43
CA ILE A 49 12.17 5.65 -13.91
C ILE A 49 12.08 4.36 -14.73
N GLY A 50 12.16 3.20 -14.08
CA GLY A 50 12.29 1.89 -14.73
C GLY A 50 13.69 1.62 -15.29
N LYS A 51 14.00 0.34 -15.51
CA LYS A 51 15.27 -0.08 -16.14
C LYS A 51 15.05 -1.17 -17.15
N LYS A 52 15.68 -1.04 -18.32
CA LYS A 52 15.68 -2.05 -19.39
C LYS A 52 17.09 -2.56 -19.66
N ASP A 53 17.19 -3.79 -20.15
CA ASP A 53 18.44 -4.34 -20.66
C ASP A 53 18.77 -3.79 -22.06
N GLN A 54 19.93 -4.18 -22.60
CA GLN A 54 20.38 -3.75 -23.92
C GLN A 54 19.49 -4.24 -25.07
N LYS A 55 18.66 -5.26 -24.84
CA LYS A 55 17.72 -5.84 -25.80
C LYS A 55 16.29 -5.28 -25.62
N GLY A 56 16.10 -4.34 -24.69
CA GLY A 56 14.81 -3.73 -24.38
C GLY A 56 13.94 -4.53 -23.41
N GLY A 57 14.43 -5.63 -22.84
CA GLY A 57 13.75 -6.39 -21.79
C GLY A 57 13.67 -5.60 -20.49
N VAL A 58 12.53 -5.64 -19.79
CA VAL A 58 12.35 -4.92 -18.52
C VAL A 58 13.13 -5.65 -17.42
N LEU A 59 14.12 -4.96 -16.85
CA LEU A 59 14.88 -5.43 -15.69
C LEU A 59 14.23 -4.97 -14.38
N ILE A 60 13.79 -3.72 -14.34
CA ILE A 60 13.09 -3.11 -13.20
C ILE A 60 11.86 -2.38 -13.76
N PRO A 61 10.65 -2.72 -13.31
CA PRO A 61 9.44 -2.00 -13.70
C PRO A 61 9.51 -0.52 -13.30
N GLU A 62 8.89 0.33 -14.12
CA GLU A 62 8.67 1.74 -13.78
C GLU A 62 7.46 1.85 -12.85
N PHE A 63 7.70 2.16 -11.58
CA PHE A 63 6.64 2.40 -10.59
C PHE A 63 6.24 3.87 -10.52
N GLY A 64 7.19 4.80 -10.75
CA GLY A 64 6.98 6.23 -10.55
C GLY A 64 6.50 6.56 -9.13
N GLY A 65 5.65 7.59 -9.03
CA GLY A 65 5.03 8.04 -7.79
C GLY A 65 5.98 8.70 -6.80
N GLU A 66 5.42 9.44 -5.84
CA GLU A 66 6.19 10.22 -4.86
C GLU A 66 7.03 9.34 -3.92
N ILE A 67 6.67 8.06 -3.73
CA ILE A 67 7.37 7.17 -2.79
C ILE A 67 8.79 6.78 -3.23
N PHE A 68 9.07 6.82 -4.54
CA PHE A 68 10.40 6.56 -5.10
C PHE A 68 10.98 7.79 -5.80
N ALA A 69 10.33 8.95 -5.70
CA ALA A 69 10.82 10.17 -6.31
C ALA A 69 12.20 10.55 -5.74
N PRO A 70 13.10 11.14 -6.54
CA PRO A 70 14.37 11.64 -6.05
C PRO A 70 14.19 12.64 -4.91
N ASP A 71 15.05 12.57 -3.90
CA ASP A 71 15.00 13.43 -2.72
C ASP A 71 16.42 13.81 -2.31
N GLU A 72 16.75 15.10 -2.37
CA GLU A 72 18.12 15.57 -2.11
C GLU A 72 18.65 15.21 -0.72
N VAL A 73 17.77 15.13 0.29
CA VAL A 73 18.15 14.83 1.66
C VAL A 73 18.40 13.33 1.82
N LEU A 74 17.50 12.50 1.30
CA LEU A 74 17.65 11.05 1.35
C LEU A 74 18.83 10.60 0.47
N ASP A 75 18.95 11.11 -0.75
CA ASP A 75 19.99 10.72 -1.70
C ASP A 75 21.43 11.05 -1.21
N THR A 76 21.55 11.95 -0.22
CA THR A 76 22.84 12.32 0.39
C THR A 76 23.05 11.79 1.81
N LEU A 77 22.15 10.92 2.29
CA LEU A 77 22.24 10.36 3.63
C LEU A 77 23.48 9.47 3.78
N LEU A 78 24.22 9.69 4.87
CA LEU A 78 25.36 8.84 5.23
C LEU A 78 24.90 7.81 6.25
N VAL A 79 24.94 6.54 5.85
CA VAL A 79 24.58 5.39 6.69
C VAL A 79 25.78 4.47 6.77
N ASP A 80 26.06 3.96 7.97
CA ASP A 80 27.11 2.97 8.18
C ASP A 80 26.78 1.67 7.44
N ASP A 81 27.73 1.19 6.63
CA ASP A 81 27.52 0.04 5.75
C ASP A 81 27.31 -1.26 6.53
N GLU A 82 28.02 -1.45 7.66
CA GLU A 82 27.93 -2.67 8.47
C GLU A 82 26.55 -2.75 9.16
N VAL A 83 26.09 -1.63 9.72
CA VAL A 83 24.74 -1.53 10.30
C VAL A 83 23.67 -1.76 9.24
N LEU A 84 23.79 -1.09 8.09
CA LEU A 84 22.80 -1.20 7.01
C LEU A 84 22.72 -2.62 6.46
N GLN A 85 23.87 -3.27 6.24
CA GLN A 85 23.92 -4.66 5.80
C GLN A 85 23.21 -5.58 6.80
N ASP A 86 23.58 -5.51 8.07
CA ASP A 86 23.06 -6.40 9.11
C ASP A 86 21.54 -6.25 9.23
N ASP A 87 21.04 -5.03 9.24
CA ASP A 87 19.61 -4.77 9.41
C ASP A 87 18.81 -5.11 8.16
N LEU A 88 19.33 -4.85 6.96
CA LEU A 88 18.70 -5.27 5.71
C LEU A 88 18.56 -6.80 5.65
N LEU A 89 19.60 -7.54 6.02
CA LEU A 89 19.57 -9.02 6.03
C LEU A 89 18.67 -9.58 7.13
N LYS A 90 18.58 -8.92 8.30
CA LYS A 90 17.62 -9.30 9.35
C LYS A 90 16.19 -9.08 8.88
N LEU A 91 15.90 -7.91 8.30
CA LEU A 91 14.56 -7.57 7.82
C LEU A 91 14.12 -8.46 6.66
N SER A 92 15.03 -8.84 5.77
CA SER A 92 14.74 -9.74 4.63
C SER A 92 14.39 -11.19 5.04
N LYS A 93 14.48 -11.55 6.33
CA LYS A 93 14.07 -12.88 6.83
C LYS A 93 12.58 -12.98 7.12
N TYR A 94 11.87 -11.87 7.24
CA TYR A 94 10.44 -11.85 7.46
C TYR A 94 9.71 -12.02 6.13
N ASP A 95 8.60 -12.75 6.14
CA ASP A 95 7.67 -12.77 5.00
C ASP A 95 6.66 -11.62 5.15
N PHE A 96 6.85 -10.53 4.43
CA PHE A 96 5.97 -9.36 4.49
C PHE A 96 4.59 -9.61 3.85
N ASN A 97 4.38 -10.77 3.22
CA ASN A 97 3.06 -11.19 2.77
C ASN A 97 2.21 -11.77 3.90
N THR A 98 2.84 -12.46 4.87
CA THR A 98 2.13 -13.22 5.92
C THR A 98 2.46 -12.78 7.34
N ASP A 99 3.71 -12.44 7.64
CA ASP A 99 4.21 -12.09 8.97
C ASP A 99 3.95 -10.62 9.33
N VAL A 100 3.86 -9.73 8.33
CA VAL A 100 3.71 -8.28 8.53
C VAL A 100 2.35 -7.80 8.00
N ASP A 101 1.34 -7.84 8.85
CA ASP A 101 0.03 -7.29 8.52
C ASP A 101 -0.01 -5.75 8.63
N VAL A 102 -1.07 -5.15 8.10
CA VAL A 102 -1.28 -3.68 8.16
C VAL A 102 -1.39 -3.18 9.60
N ASN A 103 -1.82 -4.03 10.56
CA ASN A 103 -1.91 -3.64 11.96
C ASN A 103 -0.52 -3.53 12.59
N ILE A 104 0.41 -4.44 12.26
CA ILE A 104 1.80 -4.41 12.71
C ILE A 104 2.48 -3.14 12.21
N LEU A 105 2.28 -2.75 10.94
CA LEU A 105 2.80 -1.48 10.42
C LEU A 105 2.24 -0.27 11.17
N GLY A 106 0.94 -0.30 11.51
CA GLY A 106 0.31 0.72 12.35
C GLY A 106 0.97 0.81 13.73
N HIS A 107 1.20 -0.33 14.39
CA HIS A 107 1.86 -0.38 15.69
C HIS A 107 3.32 0.06 15.64
N ILE A 108 4.06 -0.31 14.59
CA ILE A 108 5.45 0.15 14.38
C ILE A 108 5.46 1.67 14.25
N PHE A 109 4.60 2.24 13.39
CA PHE A 109 4.51 3.68 13.19
C PHE A 109 4.25 4.43 14.51
N GLU A 110 3.30 3.95 15.32
CA GLU A 110 3.00 4.54 16.62
C GLU A 110 4.15 4.46 17.62
N HIS A 111 4.85 3.31 17.64
CA HIS A 111 6.00 3.12 18.50
C HIS A 111 7.14 4.06 18.11
N SER A 112 7.46 4.14 16.82
CA SER A 112 8.53 4.99 16.29
C SER A 112 8.29 6.46 16.55
N LEU A 113 7.04 6.95 16.48
CA LEU A 113 6.74 8.35 16.86
C LEU A 113 7.10 8.64 18.32
N SER A 114 6.80 7.71 19.22
CA SER A 114 7.13 7.87 20.64
C SER A 114 8.64 7.90 20.87
N GLU A 115 9.38 7.01 20.19
CA GLU A 115 10.85 6.96 20.27
C GLU A 115 11.51 8.22 19.72
N ILE A 116 11.02 8.75 18.58
CA ILE A 116 11.55 9.98 17.98
C ILE A 116 11.38 11.16 18.94
N GLU A 117 10.22 11.29 19.59
CA GLU A 117 9.99 12.34 20.59
C GLU A 117 10.95 12.21 21.80
N GLU A 118 11.22 10.98 22.25
CA GLU A 118 12.17 10.73 23.35
C GLU A 118 13.61 11.11 22.96
N VAL A 119 14.03 10.76 21.74
CA VAL A 119 15.34 11.15 21.19
C VAL A 119 15.45 12.66 21.08
N GLU A 120 14.42 13.33 20.57
CA GLU A 120 14.41 14.79 20.41
C GLU A 120 14.47 15.52 21.76
N ALA A 121 13.72 15.05 22.76
CA ALA A 121 13.77 15.59 24.12
C ALA A 121 15.15 15.41 24.77
N SER A 122 15.75 14.22 24.60
CA SER A 122 17.12 13.92 25.05
C SER A 122 18.14 14.86 24.42
N LEU A 123 18.05 15.09 23.10
CA LEU A 123 18.93 16.01 22.36
C LEU A 123 18.78 17.46 22.82
N LYS A 124 17.56 17.87 23.22
CA LYS A 124 17.27 19.21 23.76
C LYS A 124 17.66 19.36 25.24
N GLY A 125 18.11 18.30 25.90
CA GLY A 125 18.46 18.30 27.33
C GLY A 125 17.23 18.42 28.24
N GLU A 126 16.04 18.13 27.72
CA GLU A 126 14.79 18.12 28.47
C GLU A 126 14.56 16.73 29.07
N ALA A 127 14.01 16.68 30.29
CA ALA A 127 13.63 15.40 30.87
C ALA A 127 12.43 14.84 30.09
N ALA A 128 12.67 13.79 29.30
CA ALA A 128 11.60 13.00 28.70
C ALA A 128 10.63 12.57 29.81
N ASP A 129 9.38 13.03 29.74
CA ASP A 129 8.38 12.78 30.79
C ASP A 129 7.91 11.31 30.72
N LYS A 130 8.71 10.40 31.30
CA LYS A 130 8.46 8.94 31.34
C LYS A 130 7.12 8.56 31.97
N THR A 131 6.51 9.48 32.72
CA THR A 131 5.23 9.31 33.41
C THR A 131 4.04 9.94 32.70
N LYS A 132 4.28 10.81 31.70
CA LYS A 132 3.25 11.33 30.81
C LYS A 132 3.54 10.88 29.39
N GLY A 133 3.38 9.58 29.14
CA GLY A 133 3.26 9.10 27.77
C GLY A 133 2.16 9.89 27.06
N LYS A 134 2.56 10.79 26.15
CA LYS A 134 1.67 11.61 25.32
C LYS A 134 0.68 10.81 24.49
N ARG A 135 0.76 9.47 24.49
CA ARG A 135 -0.29 8.53 24.06
C ARG A 135 -1.71 9.02 24.41
N LYS A 136 -1.94 9.54 25.61
CA LYS A 136 -3.25 10.08 26.03
C LYS A 136 -3.52 11.55 25.67
N LYS A 137 -2.48 12.32 25.34
CA LYS A 137 -2.55 13.77 25.16
C LYS A 137 -2.71 14.18 23.69
N ASP A 138 -2.09 13.43 22.78
CA ASP A 138 -2.11 13.71 21.34
C ASP A 138 -3.10 12.79 20.57
N GLY A 139 -3.77 11.87 21.26
CA GLY A 139 -4.88 11.08 20.69
C GLY A 139 -4.46 10.07 19.62
N VAL A 140 -3.16 9.79 19.50
CA VAL A 140 -2.60 8.87 18.51
C VAL A 140 -2.87 7.43 18.95
N PHE A 141 -4.03 6.91 18.53
CA PHE A 141 -4.45 5.53 18.74
C PHE A 141 -4.91 4.90 17.44
N TYR A 142 -4.34 3.74 17.13
CA TYR A 142 -4.72 2.93 16.00
C TYR A 142 -6.15 2.48 16.23
N THR A 143 -7.03 2.82 15.29
CA THR A 143 -8.42 2.39 15.37
C THR A 143 -8.49 0.92 14.96
N PRO A 144 -8.94 0.00 15.86
CA PRO A 144 -8.97 -1.41 15.54
C PRO A 144 -9.80 -1.71 14.29
N LYS A 145 -9.39 -2.72 13.51
CA LYS A 145 -10.03 -3.08 12.22
C LYS A 145 -11.55 -3.26 12.30
N TYR A 146 -12.07 -3.83 13.39
CA TYR A 146 -13.52 -4.02 13.53
C TYR A 146 -14.26 -2.69 13.73
N ILE A 147 -13.64 -1.69 14.37
CA ILE A 147 -14.19 -0.35 14.54
C ILE A 147 -14.18 0.40 13.20
N THR A 148 -13.05 0.41 12.49
CA THR A 148 -12.98 1.06 11.17
C THR A 148 -13.98 0.43 10.20
N LYS A 149 -14.10 -0.91 10.20
CA LYS A 149 -15.10 -1.63 9.41
C LYS A 149 -16.52 -1.19 9.75
N TYR A 150 -16.86 -1.17 11.04
CA TYR A 150 -18.18 -0.71 11.49
C TYR A 150 -18.49 0.72 11.04
N ILE A 151 -17.55 1.66 11.18
CA ILE A 151 -17.74 3.05 10.76
C ILE A 151 -17.96 3.11 9.24
N VAL A 152 -17.14 2.42 8.45
CA VAL A 152 -17.27 2.39 6.97
C VAL A 152 -18.61 1.81 6.54
N GLU A 153 -19.03 0.68 7.11
CA GLU A 153 -20.33 0.05 6.80
C GLU A 153 -21.51 0.98 7.09
N ASN A 154 -21.45 1.72 8.21
CA ASN A 154 -22.52 2.64 8.62
C ASN A 154 -22.45 4.03 7.95
N THR A 155 -21.42 4.30 7.14
CA THR A 155 -21.24 5.59 6.43
C THR A 155 -21.21 5.39 4.92
N VAL A 156 -20.04 5.05 4.36
CA VAL A 156 -19.84 4.77 2.94
C VAL A 156 -20.75 3.62 2.49
N GLY A 157 -20.87 2.57 3.30
CA GLY A 157 -21.75 1.44 2.99
C GLY A 157 -23.22 1.84 2.90
N LYS A 158 -23.68 2.71 3.80
CA LYS A 158 -25.04 3.25 3.72
C LYS A 158 -25.26 4.08 2.45
N LEU A 159 -24.31 4.93 2.09
CA LEU A 159 -24.35 5.71 0.85
C LEU A 159 -24.43 4.81 -0.40
N CYS A 160 -23.61 3.77 -0.46
CA CYS A 160 -23.65 2.78 -1.54
C CYS A 160 -24.98 2.03 -1.59
N SER A 161 -25.52 1.63 -0.43
CA SER A 161 -26.84 0.97 -0.34
C SER A 161 -27.96 1.86 -0.87
N GLU A 162 -27.99 3.14 -0.48
CA GLU A 162 -29.00 4.10 -0.95
C GLU A 162 -28.90 4.30 -2.47
N LYS A 163 -27.66 4.35 -3.02
CA LYS A 163 -27.46 4.45 -4.46
C LYS A 163 -27.89 3.20 -5.21
N LYS A 164 -27.63 2.00 -4.66
CA LYS A 164 -28.12 0.74 -5.24
C LYS A 164 -29.65 0.73 -5.28
N THR A 165 -30.33 1.15 -4.21
CA THR A 165 -31.80 1.26 -4.18
C THR A 165 -32.33 2.25 -5.22
N GLU A 166 -31.69 3.42 -5.38
CA GLU A 166 -32.05 4.39 -6.43
C GLU A 166 -31.97 3.76 -7.84
N LEU A 167 -30.91 2.97 -8.08
CA LEU A 167 -30.66 2.28 -9.34
C LEU A 167 -31.38 0.93 -9.46
N LYS A 168 -32.14 0.50 -8.43
CA LYS A 168 -32.82 -0.80 -8.36
C LYS A 168 -31.88 -2.00 -8.50
N LEU A 169 -30.69 -1.90 -7.90
CA LEU A 169 -29.67 -2.95 -7.80
C LEU A 169 -29.72 -3.70 -6.47
N ASP A 170 -30.68 -3.38 -5.60
CA ASP A 170 -30.92 -3.98 -4.29
C ASP A 170 -31.93 -5.14 -4.34
N VAL A 171 -32.07 -5.77 -5.50
CA VAL A 171 -32.97 -6.89 -5.77
C VAL A 171 -32.17 -8.13 -6.20
N ASP A 172 -32.76 -9.31 -6.03
CA ASP A 172 -32.17 -10.53 -6.56
C ASP A 172 -32.17 -10.48 -8.10
N ILE A 173 -30.98 -10.40 -8.69
CA ILE A 173 -30.80 -10.34 -10.14
C ILE A 173 -30.75 -11.77 -10.69
N ALA A 174 -31.85 -12.19 -11.29
CA ALA A 174 -31.92 -13.44 -12.04
C ALA A 174 -31.30 -13.27 -13.44
N ILE A 175 -30.03 -13.66 -13.62
CA ILE A 175 -29.28 -13.48 -14.88
C ILE A 175 -30.01 -14.08 -16.09
N PHE A 176 -30.66 -15.25 -15.93
CA PHE A 176 -31.40 -15.90 -17.02
C PHE A 176 -32.55 -15.04 -17.59
N GLU A 177 -33.08 -14.07 -16.83
CA GLU A 177 -34.10 -13.13 -17.31
C GLU A 177 -33.52 -12.00 -18.18
N HIS A 178 -32.21 -11.86 -18.21
CA HIS A 178 -31.47 -10.78 -18.88
C HIS A 178 -30.83 -11.25 -20.20
N GLN A 179 -30.85 -12.56 -20.45
CA GLN A 179 -30.35 -13.19 -21.66
C GLN A 179 -31.51 -13.70 -22.56
N LYS A 180 -31.20 -13.93 -23.82
CA LYS A 180 -32.02 -14.65 -24.80
C LYS A 180 -31.63 -16.12 -24.78
N ALA A 181 -32.44 -16.97 -25.43
CA ALA A 181 -32.15 -18.41 -25.55
C ALA A 181 -30.82 -18.72 -26.27
N ASP A 182 -30.25 -17.77 -27.02
CA ASP A 182 -28.94 -17.89 -27.69
C ASP A 182 -27.76 -17.38 -26.83
N GLY A 183 -28.01 -17.03 -25.56
CA GLY A 183 -27.00 -16.52 -24.64
C GLY A 183 -26.67 -15.03 -24.83
N LYS A 184 -27.28 -14.33 -25.77
CA LYS A 184 -27.08 -12.88 -25.94
C LYS A 184 -27.98 -12.08 -25.03
N LEU A 185 -27.55 -10.88 -24.66
CA LEU A 185 -28.38 -9.95 -23.89
C LEU A 185 -29.69 -9.61 -24.60
N ASN A 186 -30.77 -9.58 -23.81
CA ASN A 186 -32.04 -8.99 -24.20
C ASN A 186 -32.10 -7.51 -23.80
N ALA A 187 -33.22 -6.82 -24.05
CA ALA A 187 -33.36 -5.40 -23.73
C ALA A 187 -33.19 -5.09 -22.23
N LYS A 188 -33.62 -6.01 -21.34
CA LYS A 188 -33.41 -5.86 -19.90
C LYS A 188 -31.94 -6.04 -19.53
N GLY A 189 -31.25 -7.01 -20.14
CA GLY A 189 -29.82 -7.24 -19.92
C GLY A 189 -28.95 -6.06 -20.32
N ILE A 190 -29.26 -5.43 -21.46
CA ILE A 190 -28.59 -4.20 -21.90
C ILE A 190 -28.82 -3.07 -20.88
N ALA A 191 -30.07 -2.85 -20.46
CA ALA A 191 -30.40 -1.83 -19.47
C ALA A 191 -29.72 -2.08 -18.10
N LEU A 192 -29.63 -3.34 -17.68
CA LEU A 192 -28.93 -3.71 -16.44
C LEU A 192 -27.43 -3.46 -16.55
N PHE A 193 -26.79 -3.83 -17.67
CA PHE A 193 -25.38 -3.53 -17.92
C PHE A 193 -25.10 -2.02 -17.86
N GLU A 194 -25.95 -1.19 -18.48
CA GLU A 194 -25.85 0.26 -18.41
C GLU A 194 -26.00 0.79 -16.98
N THR A 195 -26.94 0.22 -16.21
CA THR A 195 -27.18 0.59 -14.81
C THR A 195 -25.99 0.23 -13.91
N LEU A 196 -25.40 -0.96 -14.09
CA LEU A 196 -24.20 -1.40 -13.37
C LEU A 196 -22.98 -0.55 -13.74
N SER A 197 -22.84 -0.20 -15.02
CA SER A 197 -21.79 0.70 -15.48
C SER A 197 -21.94 2.09 -14.86
N GLN A 198 -23.16 2.63 -14.81
CA GLN A 198 -23.47 3.89 -14.14
C GLN A 198 -23.13 3.84 -12.65
N TYR A 199 -23.42 2.72 -11.96
CA TYR A 199 -23.05 2.54 -10.56
C TYR A 199 -21.53 2.55 -10.37
N LYS A 200 -20.78 1.84 -11.21
CA LYS A 200 -19.31 1.84 -11.20
C LYS A 200 -18.74 3.23 -11.43
N ASP A 201 -19.26 3.96 -12.42
CA ASP A 201 -18.81 5.32 -12.71
C ASP A 201 -19.07 6.23 -11.51
N TRP A 202 -20.23 6.09 -10.86
CA TRP A 202 -20.54 6.83 -9.64
C TRP A 202 -19.59 6.50 -8.48
N LEU A 203 -19.24 5.23 -8.26
CA LEU A 203 -18.27 4.83 -7.23
C LEU A 203 -16.93 5.55 -7.42
N LEU A 204 -16.46 5.70 -8.66
CA LEU A 204 -15.23 6.42 -9.00
C LEU A 204 -15.30 7.94 -8.74
N THR A 205 -16.50 8.50 -8.59
CA THR A 205 -16.68 9.92 -8.25
C THR A 205 -16.60 10.22 -6.75
N LEU A 206 -16.66 9.20 -5.90
CA LEU A 206 -16.69 9.37 -4.44
C LEU A 206 -15.38 9.94 -3.92
N LYS A 207 -15.48 10.93 -3.04
CA LYS A 207 -14.35 11.55 -2.35
C LYS A 207 -14.55 11.41 -0.85
N ILE A 208 -13.60 10.74 -0.19
CA ILE A 208 -13.63 10.44 1.23
C ILE A 208 -12.50 11.22 1.91
N LEU A 209 -12.83 11.97 2.95
CA LEU A 209 -11.88 12.77 3.72
C LEU A 209 -11.86 12.28 5.16
N ASP A 210 -10.67 11.93 5.65
CA ASP A 210 -10.40 11.75 7.07
C ASP A 210 -9.38 12.82 7.52
N PRO A 211 -9.82 13.87 8.22
CA PRO A 211 -8.97 14.99 8.61
C PRO A 211 -7.94 14.62 9.70
N ALA A 212 -8.04 13.44 10.32
CA ALA A 212 -7.15 12.97 11.37
C ALA A 212 -6.75 11.49 11.12
N CYS A 213 -6.35 11.19 9.88
CA CYS A 213 -6.24 9.81 9.40
C CYS A 213 -5.13 8.97 10.06
N GLY A 214 -4.14 9.59 10.70
CA GLY A 214 -3.02 8.88 11.33
C GLY A 214 -2.35 7.92 10.36
N SER A 215 -2.34 6.62 10.69
CA SER A 215 -1.83 5.55 9.83
C SER A 215 -2.71 5.20 8.61
N GLY A 216 -3.82 5.92 8.42
CA GLY A 216 -4.74 5.74 7.29
C GLY A 216 -5.69 4.55 7.41
N ALA A 217 -5.84 3.95 8.61
CA ALA A 217 -6.62 2.73 8.81
C ALA A 217 -8.08 2.83 8.32
N PHE A 218 -8.73 3.98 8.54
CA PHE A 218 -10.08 4.23 8.05
C PHE A 218 -10.13 4.30 6.52
N LEU A 219 -9.23 5.07 5.90
CA LEU A 219 -9.16 5.22 4.44
C LEU A 219 -8.85 3.88 3.75
N ASN A 220 -7.94 3.07 4.31
CA ASN A 220 -7.67 1.72 3.82
C ASN A 220 -8.91 0.83 3.88
N GLN A 221 -9.66 0.90 4.98
CA GLN A 221 -10.90 0.13 5.12
C GLN A 221 -11.99 0.62 4.14
N ALA A 222 -12.08 1.92 3.89
CA ALA A 222 -12.99 2.50 2.91
C ALA A 222 -12.64 2.06 1.47
N VAL A 223 -11.35 2.06 1.10
CA VAL A 223 -10.88 1.55 -0.19
C VAL A 223 -11.22 0.07 -0.34
N ASN A 224 -10.93 -0.76 0.67
CA ASN A 224 -11.27 -2.18 0.63
C ASN A 224 -12.77 -2.41 0.44
N PHE A 225 -13.62 -1.61 1.10
CA PHE A 225 -15.06 -1.66 0.91
C PHE A 225 -15.47 -1.30 -0.53
N LEU A 226 -14.94 -0.20 -1.07
CA LEU A 226 -15.24 0.25 -2.43
C LEU A 226 -14.74 -0.73 -3.51
N VAL A 227 -13.61 -1.41 -3.28
CA VAL A 227 -13.12 -2.48 -4.17
C VAL A 227 -14.11 -3.65 -4.21
N LEU A 228 -14.68 -4.03 -3.06
CA LEU A 228 -15.72 -5.08 -3.02
C LEU A 228 -17.01 -4.64 -3.73
N GLU A 229 -17.38 -3.36 -3.62
CA GLU A 229 -18.52 -2.78 -4.32
C GLU A 229 -18.33 -2.76 -5.84
N HIS A 230 -17.13 -2.44 -6.31
CA HIS A 230 -16.76 -2.59 -7.73
C HIS A 230 -16.83 -4.05 -8.17
N LYS A 231 -16.26 -4.95 -7.38
CA LYS A 231 -16.27 -6.39 -7.68
C LYS A 231 -17.68 -6.94 -7.78
N PHE A 232 -18.60 -6.53 -6.90
CA PHE A 232 -20.01 -6.90 -7.00
C PHE A 232 -20.60 -6.56 -8.37
N ALA A 233 -20.34 -5.36 -8.89
CA ALA A 233 -20.84 -4.97 -10.21
C ALA A 233 -20.13 -5.73 -11.34
N ASP A 234 -18.82 -5.94 -11.23
CA ASP A 234 -18.02 -6.68 -12.22
C ASP A 234 -18.44 -8.15 -12.33
N ASP A 235 -18.69 -8.80 -11.19
CA ASP A 235 -19.12 -10.20 -11.15
C ASP A 235 -20.48 -10.37 -11.88
N ILE A 236 -21.43 -9.46 -11.66
CA ILE A 236 -22.73 -9.48 -12.37
C ILE A 236 -22.54 -9.20 -13.86
N ILE A 237 -21.72 -8.20 -14.22
CA ILE A 237 -21.43 -7.86 -15.62
C ILE A 237 -20.79 -9.05 -16.35
N ALA A 238 -19.93 -9.82 -15.68
CA ALA A 238 -19.28 -10.99 -16.27
C ALA A 238 -20.26 -12.15 -16.54
N GLU A 239 -21.35 -12.24 -15.79
CA GLU A 239 -22.40 -13.26 -15.96
C GLU A 239 -23.46 -12.87 -17.02
N LEU A 240 -23.57 -11.58 -17.36
CA LEU A 240 -24.49 -11.02 -18.36
C LEU A 240 -24.08 -11.35 -19.80
#